data_AF-A0A6A5ARS0-F1
#
_entry.id   AF-A0A6A5ARS0-F1
#
_cell.length_a   1.000
_cell.length_b   1.000
_cell.length_c   1.000
_cell.angle_alpha   90.00
_cell.angle_beta   90.00
_cell.angle_gamma   90.00
#
_symmetry.space_group_name_H-M   'P 1'
#
loop_
_entity.id
_entity.type
_entity.pdbx_description
1 polymer ?
#
loop_
_entity_poly.entity_id
_entity_poly.type
_entity_poly.pdbx_seq_one_letter_code
_entity_poly.pdbx_strand_id
1 'polypeptide(L)'
;MFRDITKIEQPFGGKVVIFSGDFRQLLPVIPNANIMECVRATLPHSTALWDAIRRNHVVLTTNMRLRSTHLSDADKAEMAQFSKFLLSLGNGTAPTINGQVQLPLGIAK
;
A
#
# COMPACT_ATOMS: atom_id res chain seq x y z
N MET A 1 9.07 1.85 -23.32
CA MET A 1 8.49 3.16 -22.90
C MET A 1 9.52 4.28 -22.96
N PHE A 2 10.48 4.41 -22.03
CA PHE A 2 11.48 5.49 -22.13
C PHE A 2 12.73 5.13 -22.95
N ARG A 3 13.09 3.84 -23.04
CA ARG A 3 14.23 3.39 -23.84
C ARG A 3 14.09 3.76 -25.31
N ASP A 4 12.87 3.66 -25.84
CA ASP A 4 12.56 3.97 -27.24
C ASP A 4 12.80 5.45 -27.57
N ILE A 5 12.63 6.32 -26.57
CA ILE A 5 12.81 7.77 -26.67
C ILE A 5 14.27 8.15 -26.42
N THR A 6 14.89 7.62 -25.36
CA THR A 6 16.25 8.03 -24.95
C THR A 6 17.37 7.26 -25.64
N LYS A 7 17.06 6.14 -26.30
CA LYS A 7 18.01 5.19 -26.88
C LYS A 7 19.01 4.63 -25.85
N ILE A 8 18.59 4.53 -24.58
CA ILE A 8 19.38 4.00 -23.47
C ILE A 8 18.73 2.71 -22.96
N GLU A 9 19.48 1.61 -22.91
CA GLU A 9 18.98 0.28 -22.49
C GLU A 9 18.81 0.07 -20.98
N GLN A 10 19.00 1.12 -20.18
CA GLN A 10 18.71 1.06 -18.75
C GLN A 10 17.19 1.10 -18.48
N PRO A 11 16.70 0.57 -17.34
CA PRO A 11 15.33 0.80 -16.91
C PRO A 11 14.94 2.28 -16.99
N PHE A 12 13.72 2.57 -17.45
CA PHE A 12 13.21 3.93 -17.64
C PHE A 12 14.13 4.84 -18.48
N GLY A 13 14.93 4.28 -19.40
CA GLY A 13 15.79 5.06 -20.28
C GLY A 13 16.87 5.85 -19.53
N GLY A 14 17.30 5.35 -18.36
CA GLY A 14 18.30 6.00 -17.50
C GLY A 14 17.73 7.10 -16.60
N LYS A 15 16.40 7.25 -16.52
CA LYS A 15 15.75 8.22 -15.62
C LYS A 15 15.59 7.64 -14.22
N VAL A 16 15.76 8.52 -13.23
CA VAL A 16 15.41 8.20 -11.84
C VAL A 16 13.88 8.18 -11.73
N VAL A 17 13.33 7.07 -11.24
CA VAL A 17 11.89 6.89 -11.02
C VAL A 17 11.68 6.47 -9.56
N ILE A 18 10.76 7.16 -8.89
CA ILE A 18 10.37 6.85 -7.52
C ILE A 18 8.98 6.21 -7.56
N PHE A 19 8.89 4.98 -7.07
CA PHE A 19 7.61 4.34 -6.81
C PHE A 19 7.16 4.69 -5.40
N SER A 20 5.92 5.12 -5.28
CA SER A 20 5.28 5.41 -3.99
C SER A 20 3.89 4.81 -3.99
N GLY A 21 3.46 4.30 -2.84
CA GLY A 21 2.18 3.63 -2.68
C GLY A 21 2.19 2.69 -1.49
N ASP A 22 1.08 1.99 -1.30
CA ASP A 22 0.90 0.99 -0.27
C ASP A 22 0.35 -0.29 -0.92
N PHE A 23 1.13 -1.36 -0.91
CA PHE A 23 0.73 -2.65 -1.52
C PHE A 23 -0.41 -3.35 -0.79
N ARG A 24 -0.85 -2.84 0.36
CA ARG A 24 -2.03 -3.31 1.08
C ARG A 24 -3.32 -2.69 0.54
N GLN A 25 -3.22 -1.80 -0.47
CA GLN A 25 -4.35 -1.24 -1.19
C GLN A 25 -4.87 -2.19 -2.28
N LEU A 26 -5.91 -1.76 -2.98
CA LEU A 26 -6.56 -2.54 -4.04
C LEU A 26 -5.58 -2.90 -5.16
N LEU A 27 -5.82 -4.08 -5.75
CA LEU A 27 -5.11 -4.51 -6.96
C LEU A 27 -5.42 -3.56 -8.14
N PRO A 28 -4.53 -3.51 -9.16
CA PRO A 28 -4.83 -2.83 -10.41
C PRO A 28 -6.13 -3.33 -11.02
N VAL A 29 -6.99 -2.40 -11.44
CA VAL A 29 -8.22 -2.74 -12.18
C VAL A 29 -7.85 -2.94 -13.64
N ILE A 30 -7.93 -4.18 -14.11
CA ILE A 30 -7.70 -4.52 -15.52
C ILE A 30 -9.02 -5.01 -16.10
N PRO A 31 -9.60 -4.30 -17.09
CA PRO A 31 -10.86 -4.70 -17.71
C PRO A 31 -10.78 -6.13 -18.26
N ASN A 32 -11.81 -6.94 -17.97
CA ASN A 32 -11.93 -8.33 -18.39
C ASN A 32 -10.84 -9.29 -17.87
N ALA A 33 -10.01 -8.85 -16.92
CA ALA A 33 -9.01 -9.71 -16.30
C ALA A 33 -9.57 -10.43 -15.08
N ASN A 34 -9.12 -11.67 -14.87
CA ASN A 34 -9.35 -12.39 -13.63
C ASN A 34 -8.40 -11.91 -12.52
N ILE A 35 -8.67 -12.33 -11.28
CA ILE A 35 -7.89 -11.92 -10.10
C ILE A 35 -6.39 -12.26 -10.26
N MET A 36 -6.06 -13.42 -10.83
CA MET A 36 -4.66 -13.83 -11.01
C MET A 36 -3.93 -12.96 -12.03
N GLU A 37 -4.62 -12.50 -13.07
CA GLU A 37 -4.08 -11.56 -14.05
C GLU A 37 -3.85 -10.19 -13.40
N CYS A 38 -4.79 -9.70 -12.59
CA CYS A 38 -4.60 -8.48 -11.81
C CYS A 38 -3.40 -8.58 -10.86
N VAL A 39 -3.25 -9.72 -10.17
CA VAL A 39 -2.11 -9.99 -9.28
C VAL A 39 -0.78 -10.01 -10.07
N ARG A 40 -0.74 -10.71 -11.21
CA ARG A 40 0.46 -10.78 -12.07
C ARG A 40 0.89 -9.43 -12.65
N ALA A 41 -0.03 -8.49 -12.78
CA ALA A 41 0.26 -7.14 -13.25
C ALA A 41 0.85 -6.22 -12.16
N THR A 42 0.94 -6.66 -10.91
CA THR A 42 1.49 -5.85 -9.81
C THR A 42 3.02 -5.79 -9.84
N LEU A 43 3.60 -4.75 -9.25
CA LEU A 43 5.06 -4.58 -9.13
C LEU A 43 5.78 -5.77 -8.48
N PRO A 44 5.24 -6.41 -7.42
CA PRO A 44 5.82 -7.62 -6.86
C PRO A 44 6.01 -8.79 -7.83
N HIS A 45 5.22 -8.85 -8.90
CA HIS A 45 5.33 -9.89 -9.93
C HIS A 45 6.24 -9.51 -11.11
N SER A 46 6.77 -8.28 -11.15
CA SER A 46 7.68 -7.84 -12.20
C SER A 46 9.10 -8.38 -11.99
N THR A 47 9.48 -9.41 -12.74
CA THR A 47 10.83 -10.00 -12.69
C THR A 47 11.94 -9.00 -13.01
N ALA A 48 11.68 -8.01 -13.86
CA ALA A 48 12.67 -7.01 -14.27
C ALA A 48 12.90 -5.89 -13.25
N LEU A 49 11.96 -5.65 -12.33
CA LEU A 49 11.98 -4.46 -11.45
C LEU A 49 11.96 -4.82 -9.97
N TRP A 50 11.29 -5.93 -9.59
CA TRP A 50 10.95 -6.20 -8.20
C TRP A 50 12.18 -6.36 -7.31
N ASP A 51 13.21 -7.05 -7.78
CA ASP A 51 14.46 -7.19 -7.02
C ASP A 51 15.15 -5.86 -6.73
N ALA A 52 15.13 -4.93 -7.69
CA ALA A 52 15.68 -3.60 -7.49
C ALA A 52 14.83 -2.77 -6.51
N ILE A 53 13.50 -2.81 -6.66
CA ILE A 53 12.56 -2.12 -5.77
C ILE A 53 12.70 -2.64 -4.34
N ARG A 54 12.68 -3.96 -4.16
CA ARG A 54 12.76 -4.60 -2.84
C ARG A 54 14.07 -4.31 -2.13
N ARG A 55 15.19 -4.20 -2.84
CA ARG A 55 16.49 -3.84 -2.25
C ARG A 55 16.61 -2.36 -1.87
N ASN A 56 15.90 -1.47 -2.56
CA ASN A 56 16.06 -0.01 -2.42
C ASN A 56 14.80 0.67 -1.88
N HIS A 57 13.95 -0.05 -1.14
CA HIS A 57 12.71 0.51 -0.61
C HIS A 57 12.97 1.29 0.68
N VAL A 58 12.12 2.30 0.92
CA VAL A 58 12.07 3.06 2.17
C VAL A 58 10.65 2.95 2.71
N VAL A 59 10.52 2.58 3.98
CA VAL A 59 9.21 2.45 4.64
C VAL A 59 8.91 3.73 5.42
N LEU A 60 7.77 4.36 5.13
CA LEU A 60 7.25 5.44 5.95
C LEU A 60 6.54 4.85 7.17
N THR A 61 7.01 5.19 8.36
CA THR A 61 6.50 4.63 9.64
C THR A 61 5.59 5.59 10.40
N THR A 62 5.62 6.88 10.06
CA THR A 62 4.84 7.92 10.75
C THR A 62 3.54 8.22 10.01
N ASN A 63 2.40 7.91 10.64
CA ASN A 63 1.10 8.34 10.14
C ASN A 63 0.84 9.81 10.51
N MET A 64 1.12 10.72 9.58
CA MET A 64 0.95 12.16 9.79
C MET A 64 -0.50 12.57 10.03
N ARG A 65 -1.51 11.77 9.63
CA ARG A 65 -2.93 12.05 9.89
C ARG A 65 -3.27 12.03 11.38
N LEU A 66 -2.51 11.27 12.17
CA LEU A 66 -2.67 11.19 13.62
C LEU A 66 -2.04 12.38 14.36
N ARG A 67 -1.31 13.25 13.66
CA ARG A 67 -0.61 14.40 14.26
C ARG A 67 -1.41 15.70 14.19
N SER A 68 -2.72 15.63 13.94
CA SER A 68 -3.57 16.82 13.89
C SER A 68 -3.54 17.55 15.23
N THR A 69 -3.17 18.83 15.20
CA THR A 69 -3.13 19.73 16.37
C THR A 69 -4.51 20.23 16.78
N HIS A 70 -5.53 20.03 15.95
CA HIS A 70 -6.89 20.54 16.15
C HIS A 70 -7.83 19.56 16.86
N LEU A 71 -7.34 18.36 17.20
CA LEU A 71 -8.13 17.32 17.85
C LEU A 71 -8.01 17.38 19.38
N SER A 72 -9.10 17.04 20.07
CA SER A 72 -9.04 16.79 21.51
C SER A 72 -8.18 15.55 21.79
N ASP A 73 -7.73 15.38 23.03
CA ASP A 73 -6.93 14.20 23.39
C ASP A 73 -7.74 12.90 23.30
N ALA A 74 -9.06 12.97 23.50
CA ALA A 74 -9.97 11.84 23.28
C ALA A 74 -10.03 11.44 21.80
N ASP A 75 -10.21 12.41 20.89
CA ASP A 75 -10.27 12.14 19.45
C ASP A 75 -8.93 11.58 18.92
N LYS A 76 -7.80 12.07 19.46
CA LYS A 76 -6.47 11.53 19.13
C LYS A 76 -6.35 10.07 19.55
N ALA A 77 -6.83 9.72 20.75
CA ALA A 77 -6.79 8.35 21.25
C ALA A 77 -7.67 7.42 20.39
N GLU A 78 -8.88 7.85 20.03
CA GLU A 78 -9.77 7.10 19.14
C GLU A 78 -9.16 6.89 17.75
N MET A 79 -8.64 7.96 17.14
CA MET A 79 -7.97 7.87 15.84
C MET A 79 -6.74 6.97 15.87
N ALA A 80 -5.96 6.99 16.96
CA ALA A 80 -4.81 6.11 17.12
C ALA A 80 -5.24 4.64 17.22
N GLN A 81 -6.31 4.35 17.97
CA GLN A 81 -6.88 3.01 18.05
C GLN A 81 -7.40 2.52 16.70
N PHE A 82 -8.13 3.36 15.97
CA PHE A 82 -8.62 3.05 14.63
C PHE A 82 -7.46 2.83 13.64
N SER A 83 -6.44 3.69 13.67
CA SER A 83 -5.26 3.51 12.82
C SER A 83 -4.50 2.22 13.11
N LYS A 84 -4.43 1.79 14.38
CA LYS A 84 -3.83 0.51 14.75
C LYS A 84 -4.61 -0.67 14.19
N PHE A 85 -5.94 -0.58 14.21
CA PHE A 85 -6.82 -1.56 13.59
C PHE A 85 -6.65 -1.61 12.06
N LEU A 86 -6.64 -0.46 11.37
CA LEU A 86 -6.41 -0.44 9.92
C LEU A 86 -5.05 -1.03 9.53
N LEU A 87 -4.01 -0.79 10.35
CA LEU A 87 -2.70 -1.39 10.14
C LEU A 87 -2.72 -2.91 10.30
N SER A 88 -3.42 -3.45 11.31
CA SER A 88 -3.55 -4.91 11.46
C SER A 88 -4.36 -5.53 10.33
N LEU A 89 -5.40 -4.84 9.85
CA LEU A 89 -6.19 -5.27 8.69
C LEU A 89 -5.31 -5.35 7.44
N GLY A 90 -4.59 -4.27 7.11
CA GLY A 90 -3.71 -4.24 5.94
C GLY A 90 -2.56 -5.25 6.01
N ASN A 91 -2.11 -5.59 7.22
CA ASN A 91 -1.06 -6.60 7.42
C ASN A 91 -1.60 -8.03 7.48
N GLY A 92 -2.92 -8.22 7.41
CA GLY A 92 -3.55 -9.55 7.55
C GLY A 92 -3.46 -10.15 8.95
N THR A 93 -3.23 -9.31 9.98
CA THR A 93 -3.11 -9.74 11.39
C THR A 93 -4.29 -9.33 12.25
N ALA A 94 -5.34 -8.75 11.65
CA ALA A 94 -6.56 -8.42 12.36
C ALA A 94 -7.27 -9.69 12.88
N PRO A 95 -7.87 -9.65 14.09
CA PRO A 95 -8.66 -10.76 14.60
C PRO A 95 -9.82 -11.09 13.66
N THR A 96 -10.00 -12.38 13.40
CA THR A 96 -11.12 -12.87 12.60
C THR A 96 -11.97 -13.86 13.38
N ILE A 97 -13.28 -13.83 13.17
CA ILE A 97 -14.22 -14.86 13.61
C ILE A 97 -14.91 -15.38 12.37
N ASN A 98 -14.86 -16.71 12.14
CA ASN A 98 -15.43 -17.35 10.95
C ASN A 98 -14.98 -16.71 9.62
N GLY A 99 -13.70 -16.31 9.54
CA GLY A 99 -13.13 -15.68 8.34
C GLY A 99 -13.55 -14.21 8.13
N GLN A 100 -14.26 -13.60 9.07
CA GLN A 100 -14.66 -12.19 9.02
C GLN A 100 -13.88 -11.37 10.03
N VAL A 101 -13.41 -10.19 9.61
CA VAL A 101 -12.73 -9.25 10.50
C VAL A 101 -13.75 -8.60 11.42
N GLN A 102 -13.45 -8.57 12.72
CA GLN A 102 -14.27 -7.82 13.68
C GLN A 102 -13.95 -6.34 13.60
N LEU A 103 -14.98 -5.51 13.39
CA LEU A 103 -14.84 -4.06 13.46
C LEU A 103 -14.68 -3.61 14.92
N PRO A 104 -13.76 -2.67 15.22
CA PRO A 104 -13.73 -1.99 16.50
C PRO A 104 -15.08 -1.35 16.83
N LEU A 105 -15.46 -1.40 18.11
CA LEU A 105 -16.62 -0.70 18.62
C LEU A 105 -16.50 0.81 18.32
N GLY A 106 -17.57 1.43 17.80
CA GLY A 106 -17.62 2.87 17.51
C GLY A 106 -17.45 3.29 16.05
N ILE A 107 -17.10 2.38 15.13
CA ILE A 107 -16.91 2.70 13.70
C ILE A 107 -18.22 2.68 12.90
N ALA A 108 -19.22 1.91 13.33
CA ALA A 108 -20.54 1.90 12.71
C ALA A 108 -21.43 2.95 13.40
N LYS A 109 -21.69 4.06 12.72
CA LYS A 109 -22.86 4.92 12.94
C LYS A 109 -23.76 4.83 11.72
#